data_AF-A0A935KE70-F1
#
_entry.id   AF-A0A935KE70-F1
#
_cell.length_a   1.000
_cell.length_b   1.000
_cell.length_c   1.000
_cell.angle_alpha   90.00
_cell.angle_beta   90.00
_cell.angle_gamma   90.00
#
_symmetry.space_group_name_H-M   'P 1'
#
loop_
_entity.id
_entity.type
_entity.pdbx_description
1 polymer ?
#
loop_
_entity_poly.entity_id
_entity_poly.type
_entity_poly.pdbx_seq_one_letter_code
_entity_poly.pdbx_strand_id
1 'polypeptide(L)'
;MLGTSTDITNRKEYEEALRISEERYSLAQKAANIGSWDWNMLTGELSWSELVIQMFGLKPGEFKGTMADFWNRLHPDDIPMIEEKIKATKERNENYRVEHRVIHPDGNIRWMLETGNVFNDKDGKVYRMLGMVQDITEHKMADELLRNSEANLNSLVNNRNEAIWSIDNNHNFIFVNDFFKQNF
;
A
#
# COMPACT_ATOMS: atom_id res chain seq x y z
N MET A 1 -45.39 4.94 41.90
CA MET A 1 -44.01 4.62 41.45
C MET A 1 -44.02 4.75 39.94
N LEU A 2 -43.53 5.86 39.39
CA LEU A 2 -43.50 6.11 37.95
C LEU A 2 -42.21 5.49 37.40
N GLY A 3 -42.33 4.41 36.61
CA GLY A 3 -41.22 3.79 35.91
C GLY A 3 -41.17 4.31 34.47
N THR A 4 -40.09 5.00 34.10
CA THR A 4 -39.82 5.34 32.70
C THR A 4 -39.13 4.14 32.04
N SER A 5 -39.87 3.35 31.28
CA SER A 5 -39.28 2.38 30.35
C SER A 5 -38.80 3.15 29.12
N THR A 6 -37.58 3.67 29.17
CA THR A 6 -36.95 4.19 27.96
C THR A 6 -36.69 3.02 27.03
N ASP A 7 -37.22 3.08 25.81
CA ASP A 7 -36.98 2.08 24.77
C ASP A 7 -35.49 2.08 24.38
N ILE A 8 -34.75 1.10 24.90
CA ILE A 8 -33.30 0.90 24.69
C ILE A 8 -33.01 -0.08 23.55
N THR A 9 -34.04 -0.62 22.89
CA THR A 9 -33.92 -1.70 21.90
C THR A 9 -33.09 -1.24 20.70
N ASN A 10 -33.47 -0.09 20.11
CA ASN A 10 -32.75 0.48 18.96
C ASN A 10 -31.29 0.80 19.30
N ARG A 11 -31.02 1.35 20.50
CA ARG A 11 -29.65 1.72 20.91
C ARG A 11 -28.74 0.50 21.01
N LYS A 12 -29.23 -0.57 21.64
CA LYS A 12 -28.45 -1.82 21.78
C LYS A 12 -28.20 -2.50 20.44
N GLU A 13 -29.17 -2.45 19.52
CA GLU A 13 -28.99 -2.98 18.17
C GLU A 13 -27.95 -2.19 17.36
N TYR A 14 -27.95 -0.87 17.45
CA TYR A 14 -26.91 -0.04 16.80
C TYR A 14 -25.53 -0.25 17.41
N GLU A 15 -25.42 -0.32 18.74
CA GLU A 15 -24.15 -0.57 19.43
C GLU A 15 -23.59 -1.95 19.05
N GLU A 16 -24.43 -2.98 18.98
CA GLU A 16 -24.02 -4.33 18.60
C GLU A 16 -23.65 -4.44 17.11
N ALA A 17 -24.41 -3.79 16.22
CA ALA A 17 -24.10 -3.74 14.80
C ALA A 17 -22.76 -3.01 14.54
N LEU A 18 -22.51 -1.92 15.27
CA LEU A 18 -21.23 -1.20 15.23
C LEU A 18 -20.08 -2.10 15.69
N ARG A 19 -20.24 -2.77 16.84
CA ARG A 19 -19.24 -3.71 17.38
C ARG A 19 -18.89 -4.82 16.39
N ILE A 20 -19.90 -5.47 15.78
CA ILE A 20 -19.68 -6.54 14.80
C ILE A 20 -18.97 -5.99 13.55
N SER A 21 -19.31 -4.78 13.11
CA SER A 21 -18.65 -4.13 11.97
C SER A 21 -17.17 -3.85 12.26
N GLU A 22 -16.87 -3.31 13.44
CA GLU A 22 -15.50 -3.05 13.89
C GLU A 22 -14.68 -4.34 14.01
N GLU A 23 -15.26 -5.41 14.54
CA GLU A 23 -14.61 -6.72 14.64
C GLU A 23 -14.28 -7.30 13.26
N ARG A 24 -15.24 -7.28 12.33
CA ARG A 24 -15.02 -7.76 10.95
C ARG A 24 -13.95 -6.94 10.24
N TYR A 25 -13.98 -5.62 10.41
CA TYR A 25 -13.00 -4.73 9.82
C TYR A 25 -11.59 -4.97 10.39
N SER A 26 -11.47 -5.11 11.71
CA SER A 26 -10.21 -5.43 12.37
C SER A 26 -9.64 -6.78 11.91
N LEU A 27 -10.49 -7.80 11.77
CA LEU A 27 -10.09 -9.11 11.28
C LEU A 27 -9.59 -9.04 9.83
N ALA A 28 -10.29 -8.31 8.96
CA ALA A 28 -9.89 -8.13 7.57
C ALA A 28 -8.54 -7.40 7.45
N GLN A 29 -8.32 -6.35 8.25
CA GLN A 29 -7.04 -5.65 8.30
C GLN A 29 -5.89 -6.54 8.76
N LYS A 30 -6.11 -7.34 9.81
CA LYS A 30 -5.10 -8.31 10.29
C LYS A 30 -4.80 -9.37 9.23
N ALA A 31 -5.82 -9.91 8.58
CA ALA A 31 -5.65 -10.93 7.54
C ALA A 31 -4.92 -10.40 6.30
N ALA A 32 -5.19 -9.15 5.91
CA ALA A 32 -4.52 -8.49 4.80
C ALA A 32 -3.15 -7.90 5.16
N ASN A 33 -2.73 -8.02 6.43
CA ASN A 33 -1.55 -7.38 6.99
C ASN A 33 -1.50 -5.89 6.63
N ILE A 34 -2.58 -5.18 6.94
CA ILE A 34 -2.75 -3.75 6.65
C ILE A 34 -2.72 -2.97 7.97
N GLY A 35 -1.77 -2.04 8.10
CA GLY A 35 -1.72 -1.09 9.19
C GLY A 35 -2.46 0.21 8.86
N SER A 36 -2.74 1.03 9.86
CA SER A 36 -3.40 2.32 9.69
C SER A 36 -2.53 3.47 10.18
N TRP A 37 -2.69 4.62 9.55
CA TRP A 37 -2.02 5.86 9.92
C TRP A 37 -3.00 7.02 9.88
N ASP A 38 -2.78 7.99 10.76
CA ASP A 38 -3.64 9.15 10.93
C ASP A 38 -2.78 10.40 11.15
N TRP A 39 -2.83 11.32 10.21
CA TRP A 39 -2.10 12.57 10.25
C TRP A 39 -3.02 13.74 10.51
N ASN A 40 -2.93 14.29 11.72
CA ASN A 40 -3.54 15.55 12.08
C ASN A 40 -2.61 16.70 11.64
N MET A 41 -3.03 17.47 10.63
CA MET A 41 -2.21 18.56 10.09
C MET A 41 -2.31 19.84 10.88
N LEU A 42 -3.30 19.96 11.77
CA LEU A 42 -3.43 21.11 12.66
C LEU A 42 -2.42 21.03 13.80
N THR A 43 -2.24 19.84 14.36
CA THR A 43 -1.29 19.59 15.47
C THR A 43 0.08 19.13 14.96
N GLY A 44 0.15 18.60 13.74
CA GLY A 44 1.34 17.94 13.19
C GLY A 44 1.53 16.50 13.65
N GLU A 45 0.61 15.98 14.47
CA GLU A 45 0.65 14.63 15.03
C GLU A 45 0.35 13.58 13.96
N LEU A 46 1.25 12.61 13.84
CA LEU A 46 1.09 11.43 13.00
C LEU A 46 0.98 10.21 13.91
N SER A 47 -0.16 9.55 13.91
CA SER A 47 -0.38 8.30 14.65
C SER A 47 -0.26 7.11 13.72
N TRP A 48 0.40 6.05 14.18
CA TRP A 48 0.56 4.78 13.48
C TRP A 48 -0.02 3.66 14.33
N SER A 49 -0.70 2.71 13.69
CA SER A 49 -1.10 1.49 14.37
C SER A 49 0.15 0.67 14.75
N GLU A 50 0.00 -0.22 15.72
CA GLU A 50 1.08 -1.10 16.16
C GLU A 50 1.67 -1.91 14.99
N LEU A 51 0.82 -2.29 14.04
CA LEU A 51 1.26 -3.02 12.86
C LEU A 51 2.15 -2.16 11.95
N VAL A 52 1.86 -0.87 11.77
CA VAL A 52 2.73 0.02 11.00
C VAL A 52 4.09 0.18 11.67
N ILE A 53 4.11 0.34 13.00
CA ILE A 53 5.36 0.39 13.78
C ILE A 53 6.20 -0.86 13.50
N GLN A 54 5.58 -2.04 13.50
CA GLN A 54 6.24 -3.31 13.19
C GLN A 54 6.70 -3.42 11.73
N MET A 55 5.89 -2.98 10.76
CA MET A 55 6.25 -2.97 9.32
C MET A 55 7.49 -2.12 9.04
N PHE A 56 7.64 -1.01 9.76
CA PHE A 56 8.79 -0.12 9.68
C PHE A 56 9.97 -0.58 10.57
N GLY A 57 9.86 -1.76 11.20
CA GLY A 57 10.92 -2.38 11.99
C GLY A 57 11.17 -1.73 13.34
N LEU A 58 10.24 -0.89 13.81
CA LEU A 58 10.40 -0.12 15.04
C LEU A 58 9.90 -0.90 16.25
N LYS A 59 10.49 -0.58 17.39
CA LYS A 59 9.98 -1.02 18.68
C LYS A 59 8.86 -0.09 19.16
N PRO A 60 7.91 -0.59 19.97
CA PRO A 60 6.94 0.26 20.64
C PRO A 60 7.63 1.42 21.37
N GLY A 61 7.21 2.66 21.08
CA GLY A 61 7.77 3.89 21.65
C GLY A 61 8.93 4.54 20.89
N GLU A 62 9.48 3.90 19.84
CA GLU A 62 10.52 4.54 19.00
C GLU A 62 9.96 5.54 18.00
N PHE A 63 8.70 5.38 17.61
CA PHE A 63 7.98 6.33 16.78
C PHE A 63 7.47 7.49 17.65
N LYS A 64 7.91 8.72 17.37
CA LYS A 64 7.55 9.92 18.17
C LYS A 64 6.29 10.60 17.67
N GLY A 65 5.66 10.04 16.64
CA GLY A 65 4.39 10.52 16.12
C GLY A 65 4.52 11.78 15.27
N THR A 66 5.60 11.90 14.49
CA THR A 66 5.86 13.09 13.68
C THR A 66 6.08 12.75 12.21
N MET A 67 5.78 13.70 11.33
CA MET A 67 6.09 13.53 9.91
C MET A 67 7.60 13.45 9.65
N ALA A 68 8.43 14.08 10.49
CA ALA A 68 9.89 13.96 10.42
C ALA A 68 10.36 12.50 10.64
N ASP A 69 9.70 11.75 11.53
CA ASP A 69 10.01 10.34 11.72
C ASP A 69 9.71 9.52 10.46
N PHE A 70 8.61 9.81 9.79
CA PHE A 70 8.29 9.18 8.51
C PHE A 70 9.34 9.53 7.45
N TRP A 71 9.67 10.80 7.26
CA TRP A 71 10.68 11.24 6.28
C TRP A 71 12.04 10.59 6.46
N ASN A 72 12.50 10.44 7.71
CA ASN A 72 13.79 9.82 8.01
C ASN A 72 13.90 8.34 7.64
N ARG A 73 12.77 7.68 7.34
CA ARG A 73 12.70 6.25 7.01
C ARG A 73 12.49 6.02 5.52
N LEU A 74 12.16 7.05 4.76
CA LEU A 74 11.95 6.95 3.34
C LEU A 74 13.28 6.78 2.59
N HIS A 75 13.23 6.03 1.50
CA HIS A 75 14.33 6.01 0.55
C HIS A 75 14.49 7.42 -0.07
N PRO A 76 15.71 7.98 -0.12
CA PRO A 76 15.94 9.36 -0.60
C PRO A 76 15.34 9.67 -1.97
N ASP A 77 15.43 8.73 -2.90
CA ASP A 77 14.88 8.87 -4.26
C ASP A 77 13.35 8.99 -4.31
N ASP A 78 12.65 8.51 -3.29
CA ASP A 78 11.18 8.50 -3.27
C ASP A 78 10.61 9.76 -2.61
N ILE A 79 11.44 10.53 -1.89
CA ILE A 79 11.03 11.75 -1.19
C ILE A 79 10.32 12.75 -2.13
N PRO A 80 10.89 13.12 -3.31
CA PRO A 80 10.26 14.13 -4.17
C PRO A 80 8.86 13.71 -4.66
N MET A 81 8.69 12.43 -4.98
CA MET A 81 7.40 11.89 -5.41
C MET A 81 6.36 11.96 -4.28
N ILE A 82 6.75 11.60 -3.05
CA ILE A 82 5.84 11.62 -1.90
C ILE A 82 5.45 13.06 -1.56
N GLU A 83 6.40 14.00 -1.60
CA GLU A 83 6.12 15.43 -1.40
C GLU A 83 5.11 15.95 -2.43
N GLU A 84 5.31 15.64 -3.71
CA GLU A 84 4.37 16.00 -4.77
C GLU A 84 2.99 15.38 -4.53
N LYS A 85 2.93 14.11 -4.15
CA LYS A 85 1.66 13.41 -3.92
C LYS A 85 0.89 13.98 -2.74
N ILE A 86 1.58 14.26 -1.63
CA ILE A 86 0.97 14.94 -0.47
C ILE A 86 0.46 16.32 -0.86
N LYS A 87 1.23 17.09 -1.64
CA LYS A 87 0.81 18.40 -2.12
C LYS A 87 -0.43 18.32 -3.01
N ALA A 88 -0.44 17.42 -4.00
CA ALA A 88 -1.57 17.21 -4.90
C ALA A 88 -2.83 16.80 -4.13
N THR A 89 -2.71 15.87 -3.19
CA THR A 89 -3.82 15.45 -2.32
C THR A 89 -4.39 16.63 -1.51
N LYS A 90 -3.54 17.52 -0.99
CA LYS A 90 -3.98 18.71 -0.23
C LYS A 90 -4.65 19.77 -1.09
N GLU A 91 -4.11 20.04 -2.27
CA GLU A 91 -4.57 21.14 -3.13
C GLU A 91 -5.77 20.76 -3.99
N ARG A 92 -5.85 19.49 -4.41
CA ARG A 92 -6.83 19.01 -5.40
C ARG A 92 -7.85 18.04 -4.82
N ASN A 93 -7.74 17.74 -3.53
CA ASN A 93 -8.60 16.77 -2.84
C ASN A 93 -8.57 15.37 -3.50
N GLU A 94 -7.43 15.02 -4.09
CA GLU A 94 -7.20 13.74 -4.76
C GLU A 94 -6.93 12.63 -3.74
N ASN A 95 -7.40 11.41 -4.04
CA ASN A 95 -7.10 10.22 -3.25
C ASN A 95 -5.58 10.05 -3.13
N TYR A 96 -5.10 9.89 -1.89
CA TYR A 96 -3.71 9.59 -1.65
C TYR A 96 -3.48 8.11 -1.94
N ARG A 97 -2.60 7.82 -2.89
CA ARG A 97 -2.13 6.47 -3.19
C ARG A 97 -0.69 6.54 -3.68
N VAL A 98 0.22 5.85 -3.01
CA VAL A 98 1.63 5.86 -3.37
C VAL A 98 2.28 4.54 -2.99
N GLU A 99 3.16 4.04 -3.86
CA GLU A 99 4.07 2.95 -3.54
C GLU A 99 5.45 3.56 -3.31
N HIS A 100 6.07 3.26 -2.19
CA HIS A 100 7.37 3.83 -1.84
C HIS A 100 8.24 2.84 -1.08
N ARG A 101 9.54 3.13 -1.06
CA ARG A 101 10.55 2.36 -0.38
C ARG A 101 10.83 2.96 0.99
N VAL A 102 10.96 2.08 1.97
CA VAL A 102 11.43 2.42 3.31
C VAL A 102 12.74 1.68 3.57
N ILE A 103 13.67 2.37 4.23
CA ILE A 103 14.92 1.79 4.71
C ILE A 103 14.63 1.20 6.08
N HIS A 104 14.56 -0.12 6.14
CA HIS A 104 14.28 -0.85 7.36
C HIS A 104 15.53 -0.83 8.27
N PRO A 105 15.39 -0.90 9.61
CA PRO A 105 16.54 -0.82 10.54
C PRO A 105 17.62 -1.89 10.37
N ASP A 106 17.32 -3.01 9.71
CA ASP A 106 18.28 -4.06 9.34
C ASP A 106 19.07 -3.73 8.05
N GLY A 107 18.80 -2.59 7.42
CA GLY A 107 19.42 -2.12 6.18
C GLY A 107 18.71 -2.57 4.90
N ASN A 108 17.70 -3.43 5.01
CA ASN A 108 16.94 -3.88 3.84
C ASN A 108 15.94 -2.81 3.37
N ILE A 109 15.66 -2.82 2.06
CA ILE A 109 14.60 -2.00 1.48
C ILE A 109 13.30 -2.79 1.55
N ARG A 110 12.24 -2.15 2.07
CA ARG A 110 10.87 -2.66 1.99
C ARG A 110 10.00 -1.75 1.13
N TRP A 111 9.04 -2.34 0.45
CA TRP A 111 8.05 -1.62 -0.34
C TRP A 111 6.75 -1.49 0.43
N MET A 112 6.27 -0.27 0.55
CA MET A 112 5.02 0.07 1.21
C MET A 112 4.04 0.65 0.19
N LEU A 113 2.81 0.15 0.20
CA LEU A 113 1.68 0.75 -0.49
C LEU A 113 0.86 1.53 0.54
N GLU A 114 0.83 2.85 0.40
CA GLU A 114 -0.05 3.70 1.19
C GLU A 114 -1.26 4.14 0.40
N THR A 115 -2.41 4.12 1.07
CA THR A 115 -3.65 4.70 0.57
C THR A 115 -4.29 5.56 1.66
N GLY A 116 -4.92 6.66 1.30
CA GLY A 116 -5.52 7.54 2.29
C GLY A 116 -6.49 8.55 1.71
N ASN A 117 -7.37 9.05 2.59
CA ASN A 117 -8.35 10.08 2.30
C ASN A 117 -8.06 11.33 3.12
N VAL A 118 -8.43 12.47 2.57
CA VAL A 118 -8.37 13.78 3.23
C VAL A 118 -9.71 14.13 3.86
N PHE A 119 -9.64 14.89 4.95
CA PHE A 119 -10.78 15.47 5.62
C PHE A 119 -10.63 16.99 5.64
N ASN A 120 -11.68 17.68 5.23
CA ASN A 120 -11.70 19.12 5.03
C ASN A 120 -12.55 19.79 6.11
N ASP A 121 -12.16 21.00 6.50
CA ASP A 121 -12.98 21.84 7.36
C ASP A 121 -14.12 22.51 6.57
N LYS A 122 -14.89 23.37 7.24
CA LYS A 122 -16.03 24.08 6.64
C LYS A 122 -15.63 25.04 5.52
N ASP A 123 -14.38 25.48 5.50
CA ASP A 123 -13.82 26.39 4.50
C ASP A 123 -13.14 25.63 3.35
N GLY A 124 -13.22 24.29 3.35
CA GLY A 124 -12.65 23.41 2.33
C GLY A 124 -11.17 23.10 2.52
N LYS A 125 -10.55 23.56 3.61
CA LYS A 125 -9.13 23.34 3.89
C LYS A 125 -8.91 21.96 4.51
N VAL A 126 -7.96 21.21 3.97
CA VAL A 126 -7.58 19.90 4.49
C VAL A 126 -6.94 20.03 5.88
N TYR A 127 -7.47 19.32 6.87
CA TYR A 127 -6.97 19.34 8.26
C TYR A 127 -6.49 17.99 8.78
N ARG A 128 -6.89 16.89 8.12
CA ARG A 128 -6.51 15.53 8.51
C ARG A 128 -6.38 14.62 7.29
N MET A 129 -5.44 13.69 7.32
CA MET A 129 -5.37 12.56 6.40
C MET A 129 -5.42 11.27 7.20
N LEU A 130 -6.28 10.33 6.79
CA LEU A 130 -6.39 9.02 7.41
C LEU A 130 -6.24 7.97 6.32
N GLY A 131 -5.47 6.92 6.62
CA GLY A 131 -5.20 5.91 5.62
C GLY A 131 -4.70 4.59 6.17
N MET A 132 -4.24 3.80 5.22
CA MET A 132 -3.75 2.45 5.39
C MET A 132 -2.37 2.31 4.73
N VAL A 133 -1.59 1.38 5.26
CA VAL A 133 -0.33 0.95 4.68
C VAL A 133 -0.29 -0.57 4.61
N GLN A 134 0.26 -1.07 3.51
CA GLN A 134 0.47 -2.49 3.27
C GLN A 134 1.93 -2.72 2.87
N ASP A 135 2.59 -3.69 3.50
CA ASP A 135 3.89 -4.18 3.04
C ASP A 135 3.68 -5.01 1.77
N ILE A 136 4.19 -4.51 0.65
CA ILE A 136 4.11 -5.15 -0.68
C ILE A 136 5.48 -5.66 -1.14
N THR A 137 6.44 -5.79 -0.22
CA THR A 137 7.82 -6.23 -0.52
C THR A 137 7.84 -7.59 -1.20
N GLU A 138 7.13 -8.57 -0.65
CA GLU A 138 7.07 -9.92 -1.23
C GLU A 138 6.48 -9.92 -2.63
N HIS A 139 5.45 -9.11 -2.88
CA HIS A 139 4.84 -8.96 -4.20
C HIS A 139 5.84 -8.37 -5.21
N LYS A 140 6.54 -7.30 -4.82
CA LYS A 140 7.58 -6.67 -5.68
C LYS A 140 8.73 -7.63 -5.97
N MET A 141 9.19 -8.38 -4.97
CA MET A 141 10.25 -9.37 -5.16
C MET A 141 9.82 -10.52 -6.09
N ALA A 142 8.58 -11.00 -5.95
CA ALA A 142 8.05 -12.03 -6.83
C ALA A 142 7.95 -11.54 -8.29
N ASP A 143 7.45 -10.32 -8.50
CA ASP A 143 7.35 -9.71 -9.82
C ASP A 143 8.73 -9.51 -10.46
N GLU A 144 9.72 -9.07 -9.69
CA GLU A 144 11.09 -8.90 -10.16
C GLU A 144 11.75 -10.23 -10.52
N LEU A 145 11.58 -11.27 -9.69
CA LEU A 145 12.08 -12.62 -9.98
C LEU A 145 11.46 -13.18 -11.26
N LEU A 146 10.16 -12.99 -11.46
CA LEU A 146 9.48 -13.43 -12.68
C LEU A 146 10.03 -12.70 -13.91
N ARG A 147 10.14 -11.36 -13.84
CA ARG A 147 10.69 -10.55 -14.94
C ARG A 147 12.12 -10.94 -15.29
N ASN A 148 12.97 -11.17 -14.29
CA ASN A 148 14.36 -11.58 -14.50
C ASN A 148 14.43 -12.99 -15.12
N SER A 149 13.56 -13.91 -14.69
CA SER A 149 13.44 -15.23 -15.29
C SER A 149 13.02 -15.15 -16.77
N GLU A 150 11.99 -14.37 -17.08
CA GLU A 150 11.51 -14.14 -18.45
C GLU A 150 12.58 -13.50 -19.34
N ALA A 151 13.27 -12.47 -18.84
CA ALA A 151 14.35 -11.80 -19.56
C ALA A 151 15.52 -12.76 -19.86
N ASN A 152 15.89 -13.59 -18.88
CA ASN A 152 16.94 -14.60 -19.04
C ASN A 152 16.54 -15.66 -20.07
N LEU A 153 15.31 -16.18 -20.01
CA LEU A 153 14.81 -17.15 -20.98
C LEU A 153 14.75 -16.55 -22.40
N ASN A 154 14.25 -15.32 -22.54
CA ASN A 154 14.22 -14.62 -23.81
C ASN A 154 15.63 -14.43 -24.39
N SER A 155 16.61 -14.05 -23.56
CA SER A 155 18.01 -13.91 -23.98
C SER A 155 18.59 -15.25 -24.47
N LEU A 156 18.36 -16.35 -23.73
CA LEU A 156 18.85 -17.68 -24.11
C LEU A 156 18.24 -18.20 -25.41
N VAL A 157 16.98 -17.86 -25.69
CA VAL A 157 16.27 -18.29 -26.90
C VAL A 157 16.63 -17.42 -28.11
N ASN A 158 16.82 -16.12 -27.92
CA ASN A 158 17.16 -15.19 -29.00
C ASN A 158 18.64 -15.21 -29.39
N ASN A 159 19.54 -15.65 -28.50
CA ASN A 159 20.96 -15.80 -28.83
C ASN A 159 21.29 -17.09 -29.61
N ARG A 160 20.29 -17.88 -30.01
CA ARG A 160 20.48 -19.10 -30.80
C ARG A 160 20.34 -18.80 -32.29
N ASN A 161 21.22 -19.38 -33.09
CA ASN A 161 21.13 -19.37 -34.56
C ASN A 161 20.17 -20.46 -35.09
N GLU A 162 19.10 -20.72 -34.36
CA GLU A 162 18.10 -21.73 -34.67
C GLU A 162 16.72 -21.11 -34.54
N ALA A 163 15.81 -21.48 -35.45
CA ALA A 163 14.46 -20.97 -35.45
C ALA A 163 13.65 -21.72 -34.37
N ILE A 164 13.21 -21.01 -33.34
CA ILE A 164 12.42 -21.56 -32.23
C ILE A 164 11.04 -20.91 -32.28
N TRP A 165 10.01 -21.74 -32.34
CA TRP A 165 8.63 -21.29 -32.39
C TRP A 165 7.69 -22.29 -31.70
N SER A 166 6.54 -21.82 -31.27
CA SER A 166 5.46 -22.64 -30.73
C SER A 166 4.11 -22.19 -31.25
N ILE A 167 3.17 -23.13 -31.36
CA ILE A 167 1.80 -22.90 -31.82
C ILE A 167 0.77 -23.41 -30.80
N ASP A 168 -0.43 -22.82 -30.83
CA ASP A 168 -1.58 -23.32 -30.07
C ASP A 168 -2.24 -24.53 -30.76
N ASN A 169 -3.26 -25.09 -30.12
CA ASN A 169 -4.06 -26.20 -30.68
C ASN A 169 -4.81 -25.81 -31.98
N ASN A 170 -4.91 -24.51 -32.28
CA ASN A 170 -5.54 -23.98 -33.48
C ASN A 170 -4.50 -23.61 -34.57
N HIS A 171 -3.23 -23.99 -34.39
CA HIS A 171 -2.11 -23.70 -35.29
C HIS A 171 -1.73 -22.21 -35.41
N ASN A 172 -2.10 -21.38 -34.43
CA ASN A 172 -1.62 -19.99 -34.37
C ASN A 172 -0.28 -19.93 -33.63
N PHE A 173 0.66 -19.12 -34.11
CA PHE A 173 1.92 -18.87 -33.40
C PHE A 173 1.66 -18.22 -32.03
N ILE A 174 2.14 -18.87 -30.97
CA ILE A 174 2.16 -18.33 -29.60
C ILE A 174 3.50 -17.64 -29.34
N PHE A 175 4.58 -18.18 -29.90
CA PHE A 175 5.93 -17.67 -29.71
C PHE A 175 6.78 -17.89 -30.96
N VAL A 176 7.63 -16.92 -31.28
CA VAL A 176 8.68 -17.00 -32.30
C VAL A 176 9.90 -16.22 -31.81
N ASN A 177 11.08 -16.83 -31.87
CA ASN A 177 12.32 -16.15 -31.52
C ASN A 177 12.80 -15.21 -32.63
N ASP A 178 13.79 -14.37 -32.33
CA ASP A 178 14.23 -13.34 -33.27
C ASP A 178 14.91 -13.92 -34.52
N PHE A 179 15.61 -15.06 -34.40
CA PHE A 179 16.15 -15.76 -35.57
C PHE A 179 15.05 -16.20 -36.54
N PHE A 180 13.93 -16.76 -36.04
CA PHE A 180 12.79 -17.11 -36.89
C PHE A 180 12.26 -15.87 -37.62
N LYS A 181 11.99 -14.76 -36.91
CA LYS A 181 11.43 -13.53 -37.49
C LYS A 181 12.32 -12.88 -38.57
N GLN A 182 13.64 -13.07 -38.46
CA GLN A 182 14.60 -12.46 -39.39
C GLN A 182 14.83 -13.33 -40.64
N ASN A 183 14.54 -14.63 -40.58
CA ASN A 183 14.93 -15.59 -41.61
C ASN A 183 13.76 -16.31 -42.30
N PHE A 184 12.53 -16.17 -41.79
CA PHE A 184 11.30 -16.79 -42.34
C PHE A 184 10.14 -15.78 -42.34
#